data_AF-A0A3D4NFH8-F1
#
_entry.id   AF-A0A3D4NFH8-F1
#
_cell.length_a   1.000
_cell.length_b   1.000
_cell.length_c   1.000
_cell.angle_alpha   90.00
_cell.angle_beta   90.00
_cell.angle_gamma   90.00
#
_symmetry.space_group_name_H-M   'P 1'
#
loop_
_entity.id
_entity.type
_entity.pdbx_description
1 polymer ?
#
loop_
_entity_poly.entity_id
_entity_poly.type
_entity_poly.pdbx_seq_one_letter_code
_entity_poly.pdbx_strand_id
1 'polypeptide(L)'
;MKKLLISIFILFLLAACERPATISTWSPINDVSTPAPTASPTYSAGTVQPTPTTTATRQAATPLPTLDLDNFPNPLPESMKGYELVSWQSGDDWNFTLITGTNRLKTFEELMTPDSQVSESGFVKITVSSVESIKQVLAMLPEKTEVLWSGMDLSGLVPEGTVYFAYPEKQIRDELINFCADYNVALEILAEPGK
;
A
#
# COMPACT_ATOMS: atom_id res chain seq x y z
N MET A 1 43.49 11.90 -28.16
CA MET A 1 42.33 12.83 -28.15
C MET A 1 41.00 12.14 -27.90
N LYS A 2 40.69 11.01 -28.55
CA LYS A 2 39.40 10.28 -28.37
C LYS A 2 39.16 9.71 -26.96
N LYS A 3 40.20 9.27 -26.25
CA LYS A 3 40.11 8.77 -24.87
C LYS A 3 39.89 9.87 -23.82
N LEU A 4 40.36 11.10 -24.09
CA LEU A 4 40.16 12.26 -23.20
C LEU A 4 38.71 12.80 -23.29
N LEU A 5 38.13 12.76 -24.50
CA LEU A 5 36.73 13.14 -24.74
C LEU A 5 35.73 12.17 -24.10
N ILE A 6 36.04 10.87 -24.07
CA ILE A 6 35.18 9.87 -23.42
C ILE A 6 35.19 10.03 -21.89
N SER A 7 36.35 10.33 -21.28
CA SER A 7 36.43 10.57 -19.83
C SER A 7 35.70 11.84 -19.40
N ILE A 8 35.69 12.90 -20.23
CA ILE A 8 34.93 14.13 -19.94
C ILE A 8 33.42 13.88 -20.05
N PHE A 9 32.96 13.07 -21.01
CA PHE A 9 31.54 12.76 -21.18
C PHE A 9 30.98 11.92 -20.03
N ILE A 10 31.79 11.02 -19.44
CA ILE A 10 31.41 10.21 -18.27
C ILE A 10 31.35 11.06 -16.99
N LEU A 11 32.23 12.06 -16.84
CA LEU A 11 32.18 12.97 -15.68
C LEU A 11 30.93 13.86 -15.67
N PHE A 12 30.41 14.24 -16.84
CA PHE A 12 29.19 15.06 -16.94
C PHE A 12 27.89 14.28 -16.66
N LEU A 13 27.89 12.95 -16.80
CA LEU A 13 26.73 12.10 -16.49
C LEU A 13 26.56 11.83 -14.98
N LEU A 14 27.61 12.00 -14.17
CA LEU A 14 27.58 11.75 -12.73
C LEU A 14 27.22 13.00 -11.89
N ALA A 15 27.13 14.18 -12.50
CA ALA A 15 26.85 15.44 -11.79
C ALA A 15 25.35 15.83 -11.81
N ALA A 16 24.48 14.99 -12.34
CA ALA A 16 23.07 15.32 -12.56
C ALA A 16 22.13 14.40 -11.78
N CYS A 17 22.24 14.36 -10.44
CA CYS A 17 21.16 13.86 -9.57
C CYS A 17 21.40 14.17 -8.08
N GLU A 18 21.73 15.42 -7.75
CA GLU A 18 21.59 15.90 -6.37
C GLU A 18 20.45 16.92 -6.32
N ARG A 19 19.21 16.42 -6.29
CA ARG A 19 18.13 17.22 -5.71
C ARG A 19 18.22 17.04 -4.20
N PRO A 20 18.32 18.11 -3.41
CA PRO A 20 18.10 18.01 -1.98
C PRO A 20 16.77 17.31 -1.75
N ALA A 21 16.75 16.27 -0.92
CA ALA A 21 15.49 15.72 -0.44
C ALA A 21 14.79 16.83 0.34
N THR A 22 13.85 17.52 -0.29
CA THR A 22 12.87 18.31 0.43
C THR A 22 12.08 17.33 1.28
N ILE A 23 12.43 17.26 2.57
CA ILE A 23 11.58 16.69 3.60
C ILE A 23 10.28 17.49 3.50
N SER A 24 9.26 16.90 2.88
CA SER A 24 7.91 17.43 2.97
C SER A 24 7.53 17.37 4.44
N THR A 25 7.40 18.54 5.07
CA THR A 25 6.84 18.70 6.40
C THR A 25 5.39 18.22 6.32
N TRP A 26 5.19 16.93 6.54
CA TRP A 26 3.86 16.35 6.69
C TRP A 26 3.31 16.83 8.03
N SER A 27 2.33 17.73 7.97
CA SER A 27 1.42 17.97 9.07
C SER A 27 0.20 17.05 8.87
N PRO A 28 -0.31 16.36 9.90
CA PRO A 28 -1.57 15.66 9.80
C PRO A 28 -2.68 16.66 9.41
N ILE A 29 -3.46 16.34 8.38
CA ILE A 29 -4.69 17.07 8.07
C ILE A 29 -5.71 16.64 9.12
N ASN A 30 -5.78 17.37 10.23
CA ASN A 30 -6.93 17.33 11.11
C ASN A 30 -7.90 18.40 10.61
N ASP A 31 -9.07 17.97 10.13
CA ASP A 31 -10.27 18.73 9.77
C ASP A 31 -10.53 19.02 8.28
N VAL A 32 -11.64 18.43 7.79
CA VAL A 32 -12.36 18.83 6.57
C VAL A 32 -13.04 20.16 6.85
N SER A 33 -12.28 21.25 6.77
CA SER A 33 -12.70 22.63 6.45
C SER A 33 -11.56 23.58 6.76
N THR A 34 -10.62 23.77 5.84
CA THR A 34 -9.66 24.87 5.94
C THR A 34 -9.43 25.51 4.57
N PRO A 35 -9.90 26.75 4.33
CA PRO A 35 -9.49 27.50 3.15
C PRO A 35 -8.02 27.94 3.26
N ALA A 36 -7.36 28.11 2.12
CA ALA A 36 -5.93 28.41 2.01
C ALA A 36 -5.51 29.64 2.84
N PRO A 37 -4.33 29.63 3.51
CA PRO A 37 -3.95 30.70 4.40
C PRO A 37 -3.52 31.95 3.61
N THR A 38 -4.25 33.04 3.83
CA THR A 38 -3.77 34.40 3.57
C THR A 38 -3.58 35.11 4.91
N ALA A 39 -2.35 35.57 5.13
CA ALA A 39 -1.89 36.45 6.21
C ALA A 39 -1.70 35.87 7.63
N SER A 40 -0.55 36.23 8.21
CA SER A 40 -0.11 35.95 9.58
C SER A 40 -0.92 36.69 10.64
N PRO A 41 -1.01 36.13 11.85
CA PRO A 41 -1.07 36.95 13.04
C PRO A 41 -0.08 36.51 14.14
N THR A 42 0.56 37.52 14.73
CA THR A 42 1.20 37.52 16.05
C THR A 42 0.16 37.19 17.13
N TYR A 43 0.45 36.28 18.07
CA TYR A 43 -0.27 36.24 19.35
C TYR A 43 0.61 35.92 20.55
N SER A 44 0.38 36.74 21.57
CA SER A 44 0.95 36.79 22.92
C SER A 44 0.56 35.61 23.80
N ALA A 45 1.35 35.42 24.86
CA ALA A 45 1.15 34.46 25.94
C ALA A 45 -0.16 34.69 26.73
N GLY A 46 -0.85 33.60 27.08
CA GLY A 46 -2.02 33.57 27.95
C GLY A 46 -2.31 32.18 28.52
N THR A 47 -2.06 32.07 29.83
CA THR A 47 -2.51 31.16 30.90
C THR A 47 -3.18 29.79 30.62
N VAL A 48 -2.66 28.80 31.34
CA VAL A 48 -3.05 27.38 31.48
C VAL A 48 -4.48 27.20 32.04
N GLN A 49 -5.26 26.30 31.42
CA GLN A 49 -6.49 25.74 31.99
C GLN A 49 -6.46 24.20 31.84
N PRO A 50 -6.76 23.41 32.90
CA PRO A 50 -6.65 21.95 32.84
C PRO A 50 -7.80 21.32 32.05
N THR A 51 -7.45 20.56 31.01
CA THR A 51 -8.36 19.78 30.17
C THR A 51 -8.86 18.53 30.92
N PRO A 52 -10.16 18.19 30.88
CA PRO A 52 -10.63 16.90 31.32
C PRO A 52 -10.17 15.80 30.34
N THR A 53 -9.61 14.72 30.90
CA THR A 53 -9.22 13.49 30.20
C THR A 53 -10.37 12.99 29.33
N THR A 54 -10.29 13.21 28.02
CA THR A 54 -11.13 12.54 27.05
C THR A 54 -10.49 11.17 26.79
N THR A 55 -11.13 10.13 27.30
CA THR A 55 -10.87 8.75 26.91
C THR A 55 -11.08 8.65 25.41
N ALA A 56 -10.00 8.52 24.65
CA ALA A 56 -10.06 8.22 23.22
C ALA A 56 -10.66 6.82 23.06
N THR A 57 -11.94 6.76 22.70
CA THR A 57 -12.58 5.52 22.25
C THR A 57 -11.87 5.10 20.96
N ARG A 58 -11.18 3.95 20.98
CA ARG A 58 -10.66 3.31 19.75
C ARG A 58 -11.82 3.19 18.77
N GLN A 59 -11.77 3.95 17.70
CA GLN A 59 -12.75 3.86 16.62
C GLN A 59 -12.51 2.51 15.94
N ALA A 60 -13.40 1.55 16.20
CA ALA A 60 -13.38 0.26 15.53
C ALA A 60 -13.45 0.50 14.02
N ALA A 61 -12.56 -0.14 13.27
CA ALA A 61 -12.60 -0.12 11.82
C ALA A 61 -13.98 -0.63 11.36
N THR A 62 -14.59 0.05 10.39
CA THR A 62 -15.78 -0.49 9.72
C THR A 62 -15.35 -1.80 9.04
N PRO A 63 -15.95 -2.96 9.38
CA PRO A 63 -15.60 -4.21 8.72
C PRO A 63 -15.87 -4.09 7.22
N LEU A 64 -14.91 -4.50 6.38
CA LEU A 64 -15.14 -4.58 4.95
C LEU A 64 -16.33 -5.51 4.70
N PRO A 65 -17.19 -5.21 3.70
CA PRO A 65 -18.30 -6.09 3.35
C PRO A 65 -17.76 -7.50 3.05
N THR A 66 -18.43 -8.52 3.58
CA THR A 66 -18.13 -9.92 3.24
C THR A 66 -18.23 -10.08 1.73
N LEU A 67 -17.08 -10.32 1.08
CA LEU A 67 -16.99 -10.42 -0.37
C LEU A 67 -17.72 -11.68 -0.85
N ASP A 68 -18.76 -11.49 -1.68
CA ASP A 68 -19.46 -12.58 -2.34
C ASP A 68 -18.69 -12.99 -3.61
N LEU A 69 -17.79 -13.96 -3.45
CA LEU A 69 -16.88 -14.45 -4.49
C LEU A 69 -17.60 -15.11 -5.67
N ASP A 70 -18.84 -15.56 -5.49
CA ASP A 70 -19.62 -16.21 -6.54
C ASP A 70 -19.97 -15.25 -7.70
N ASN A 71 -19.82 -13.94 -7.48
CA ASN A 71 -20.02 -12.91 -8.50
C ASN A 71 -18.81 -12.72 -9.44
N PHE A 72 -17.68 -13.38 -9.18
CA PHE A 72 -16.47 -13.27 -9.99
C PHE A 72 -16.22 -14.55 -10.79
N PRO A 73 -15.61 -14.44 -11.98
CA PRO A 73 -15.22 -15.61 -12.75
C PRO A 73 -14.17 -16.43 -11.98
N ASN A 74 -14.28 -17.75 -12.09
CA ASN A 74 -13.29 -18.70 -11.59
C ASN A 74 -12.85 -19.63 -12.74
N PRO A 75 -11.61 -19.52 -13.25
CA PRO A 75 -10.55 -18.65 -12.75
C PRO A 75 -10.79 -17.16 -13.08
N LEU A 76 -10.11 -16.29 -12.34
CA LEU A 76 -9.97 -14.87 -12.65
C LEU A 76 -9.28 -14.69 -14.01
N PRO A 77 -9.48 -13.54 -14.70
CA PRO A 77 -8.85 -13.28 -15.99
C PRO A 77 -7.32 -13.42 -15.96
N GLU A 78 -6.71 -13.89 -17.03
CA GLU A 78 -5.25 -13.86 -17.15
C GLU A 78 -4.74 -12.42 -17.22
N SER A 79 -3.62 -12.14 -16.55
CA SER A 79 -2.93 -10.85 -16.62
C SER A 79 -1.54 -11.02 -17.23
N MET A 80 -1.29 -10.32 -18.34
CA MET A 80 0.03 -10.33 -19.00
C MET A 80 1.18 -9.84 -18.11
N LYS A 81 0.87 -9.10 -17.04
CA LYS A 81 1.84 -8.55 -16.08
C LYS A 81 1.76 -9.23 -14.71
N GLY A 82 0.98 -10.31 -14.60
CA GLY A 82 0.63 -10.88 -13.32
C GLY A 82 -0.24 -9.95 -12.48
N TYR A 83 -0.24 -10.19 -11.19
CA TYR A 83 -1.02 -9.44 -10.22
C TYR A 83 -0.10 -8.76 -9.20
N GLU A 84 -0.62 -7.72 -8.59
CA GLU A 84 0.00 -7.07 -7.44
C GLU A 84 -0.88 -7.34 -6.21
N LEU A 85 -0.22 -7.62 -5.09
CA LEU A 85 -0.85 -7.73 -3.78
C LEU A 85 -0.32 -6.60 -2.90
N VAL A 86 -1.22 -5.93 -2.18
CA VAL A 86 -0.88 -5.05 -1.07
C VAL A 86 -1.67 -5.47 0.15
N SER A 87 -1.11 -5.19 1.32
CA SER A 87 -1.77 -5.45 2.60
C SER A 87 -1.57 -4.29 3.55
N TRP A 88 -2.52 -4.08 4.44
CA TRP A 88 -2.42 -3.10 5.52
C TRP A 88 -3.20 -3.59 6.73
N GLN A 89 -2.77 -3.14 7.91
CA GLN A 89 -3.45 -3.43 9.15
C GLN A 89 -4.43 -2.29 9.48
N SER A 90 -5.64 -2.65 9.90
CA SER A 90 -6.64 -1.71 10.40
C SER A 90 -7.24 -2.28 11.69
N GLY A 91 -6.87 -1.70 12.84
CA GLY A 91 -7.13 -2.33 14.13
C GLY A 91 -6.39 -3.65 14.27
N ASP A 92 -7.11 -4.72 14.60
CA ASP A 92 -6.54 -6.06 14.74
C ASP A 92 -6.60 -6.87 13.44
N ASP A 93 -7.24 -6.34 12.39
CA ASP A 93 -7.50 -7.06 11.15
C ASP A 93 -6.50 -6.69 10.04
N TRP A 94 -6.06 -7.72 9.32
CA TRP A 94 -5.34 -7.56 8.06
C TRP A 94 -6.31 -7.42 6.89
N ASN A 95 -6.05 -6.43 6.06
CA ASN A 95 -6.78 -6.16 4.83
C ASN A 95 -5.83 -6.35 3.64
N PHE A 96 -6.39 -6.76 2.52
CA PHE A 96 -5.64 -7.11 1.32
C PHE A 96 -6.34 -6.57 0.09
N THR A 97 -5.54 -6.12 -0.88
CA THR A 97 -6.02 -5.83 -2.23
C THR A 97 -5.18 -6.57 -3.25
N LEU A 98 -5.83 -7.46 -4.00
CA LEU A 98 -5.27 -8.08 -5.20
C LEU A 98 -5.72 -7.27 -6.42
N ILE A 99 -4.78 -6.85 -7.26
CA ILE A 99 -5.08 -6.01 -8.42
C ILE A 99 -4.24 -6.43 -9.64
N THR A 100 -4.76 -6.25 -10.84
CA THR A 100 -3.99 -6.47 -12.07
C THR A 100 -2.73 -5.60 -12.10
N GLY A 101 -1.59 -6.20 -12.43
CA GLY A 101 -0.32 -5.50 -12.60
C GLY A 101 -0.38 -4.50 -13.76
N THR A 102 0.09 -3.27 -13.55
CA THR A 102 0.09 -2.24 -14.61
C THR A 102 1.39 -1.43 -14.64
N ASN A 103 1.68 -0.76 -15.77
CA ASN A 103 2.83 0.14 -15.89
C ASN A 103 2.58 1.54 -15.29
N ARG A 104 1.64 1.65 -14.34
CA ARG A 104 1.19 2.93 -13.77
C ARG A 104 1.29 2.87 -12.25
N LEU A 105 1.66 3.99 -11.64
CA LEU A 105 1.51 4.18 -10.20
C LEU A 105 0.03 4.22 -9.81
N LYS A 106 -0.31 3.41 -8.81
CA LYS A 106 -1.63 3.35 -8.16
C LYS A 106 -1.61 4.22 -6.91
N THR A 107 -2.72 4.89 -6.60
CA THR A 107 -2.78 5.71 -5.38
C THR A 107 -3.11 4.85 -4.17
N PHE A 108 -2.81 5.37 -2.98
CA PHE A 108 -3.17 4.72 -1.73
C PHE A 108 -4.68 4.56 -1.59
N GLU A 109 -5.47 5.61 -1.94
CA GLU A 109 -6.93 5.52 -1.87
C GLU A 109 -7.49 4.50 -2.88
N GLU A 110 -6.94 4.44 -4.09
CA GLU A 110 -7.34 3.48 -5.12
C GLU A 110 -7.22 2.06 -4.58
N LEU A 111 -6.07 1.71 -4.00
CA LEU A 111 -5.77 0.38 -3.49
C LEU A 111 -6.58 0.01 -2.24
N MET A 112 -6.91 0.97 -1.37
CA MET A 112 -7.67 0.71 -0.14
C MET A 112 -9.19 0.77 -0.31
N THR A 113 -9.67 1.20 -1.48
CA THR A 113 -11.12 1.30 -1.72
C THR A 113 -11.75 -0.11 -1.57
N PRO A 114 -12.84 -0.27 -0.82
CA PRO A 114 -13.47 -1.57 -0.55
C PRO A 114 -14.08 -2.21 -1.80
N ASP A 115 -14.41 -1.40 -2.80
CA ASP A 115 -15.06 -1.88 -4.03
C ASP A 115 -14.17 -2.87 -4.77
N SER A 116 -14.74 -4.06 -4.97
CA SER A 116 -14.15 -5.12 -5.76
C SER A 116 -14.80 -5.18 -7.13
N GLN A 117 -14.01 -5.36 -8.17
CA GLN A 117 -14.46 -5.40 -9.56
C GLN A 117 -13.61 -6.35 -10.40
N VAL A 118 -14.27 -7.01 -11.33
CA VAL A 118 -13.66 -7.70 -12.46
C VAL A 118 -14.34 -7.17 -13.73
N SER A 119 -13.59 -6.49 -14.59
CA SER A 119 -14.12 -5.93 -15.82
C SER A 119 -14.11 -6.94 -16.97
N GLU A 120 -14.97 -6.73 -17.97
CA GLU A 120 -14.96 -7.50 -19.21
C GLU A 120 -13.61 -7.42 -19.95
N SER A 121 -12.86 -6.33 -19.74
CA SER A 121 -11.52 -6.14 -20.31
C SER A 121 -10.42 -6.89 -19.56
N GLY A 122 -10.77 -7.68 -18.54
CA GLY A 122 -9.82 -8.47 -17.74
C GLY A 122 -9.12 -7.69 -16.62
N PHE A 123 -9.56 -6.46 -16.29
CA PHE A 123 -9.04 -5.75 -15.13
C PHE A 123 -9.69 -6.29 -13.86
N VAL A 124 -8.86 -6.67 -12.89
CA VAL A 124 -9.27 -7.20 -11.59
C VAL A 124 -8.76 -6.27 -10.51
N LYS A 125 -9.63 -5.93 -9.57
CA LYS A 125 -9.28 -5.37 -8.26
C LYS A 125 -10.21 -5.99 -7.23
N ILE A 126 -9.67 -6.71 -6.27
CA ILE A 126 -10.44 -7.36 -5.23
C ILE A 126 -9.85 -6.97 -3.87
N THR A 127 -10.69 -6.40 -3.01
CA THR A 127 -10.33 -5.95 -1.66
C THR A 127 -11.05 -6.81 -0.63
N VAL A 128 -10.32 -7.38 0.33
CA VAL A 128 -10.86 -8.27 1.37
C VAL A 128 -10.26 -7.99 2.74
N SER A 129 -11.01 -8.28 3.80
CA SER A 129 -10.49 -8.40 5.16
C SER A 129 -10.31 -9.88 5.50
N SER A 130 -9.23 -10.21 6.21
CA SER A 130 -8.82 -11.55 6.66
C SER A 130 -7.94 -12.35 5.71
N VAL A 131 -7.12 -13.21 6.34
CA VAL A 131 -6.23 -14.17 5.68
C VAL A 131 -7.03 -15.23 4.91
N GLU A 132 -8.17 -15.68 5.45
CA GLU A 132 -8.99 -16.70 4.80
C GLU A 132 -9.64 -16.18 3.52
N SER A 133 -10.14 -14.94 3.52
CA SER A 133 -10.74 -14.35 2.33
C SER A 133 -9.70 -14.13 1.23
N ILE A 134 -8.48 -13.68 1.55
CA ILE A 134 -7.44 -13.51 0.51
C ILE A 134 -6.97 -14.86 -0.06
N LYS A 135 -6.92 -15.93 0.75
CA LYS A 135 -6.66 -17.29 0.23
C LYS A 135 -7.70 -17.71 -0.80
N GLN A 136 -8.98 -17.48 -0.53
CA GLN A 136 -10.04 -17.81 -1.49
C GLN A 136 -9.86 -17.05 -2.81
N VAL A 137 -9.49 -15.77 -2.76
CA VAL A 137 -9.20 -14.97 -3.95
C VAL A 137 -7.96 -15.48 -4.69
N LEU A 138 -6.88 -15.82 -3.97
CA LEU A 138 -5.64 -16.35 -4.56
C LEU A 138 -5.87 -17.72 -5.23
N ALA A 139 -6.76 -18.55 -4.69
CA ALA A 139 -7.16 -19.83 -5.29
C ALA A 139 -7.95 -19.69 -6.60
N MET A 140 -8.50 -18.51 -6.88
CA MET A 140 -9.18 -18.21 -8.14
C MET A 140 -8.21 -17.74 -9.23
N LEU A 141 -6.93 -17.51 -8.93
CA LEU A 141 -5.96 -17.11 -9.94
C LEU A 141 -5.71 -18.25 -10.94
N PRO A 142 -5.48 -17.94 -12.23
CA PRO A 142 -4.98 -18.92 -13.19
C PRO A 142 -3.68 -19.56 -12.70
N GLU A 143 -3.48 -20.85 -12.98
CA GLU A 143 -2.19 -21.50 -12.71
C GLU A 143 -1.04 -20.78 -13.40
N LYS A 144 0.17 -20.87 -12.81
CA LYS A 144 1.41 -20.22 -13.29
C LYS A 144 1.33 -18.69 -13.31
N THR A 145 0.40 -18.11 -12.55
CA THR A 145 0.32 -16.67 -12.33
C THR A 145 1.41 -16.22 -11.36
N GLU A 146 2.02 -15.07 -11.66
CA GLU A 146 2.91 -14.34 -10.76
C GLU A 146 2.11 -13.26 -10.00
N VAL A 147 2.36 -13.17 -8.69
CA VAL A 147 1.78 -12.18 -7.79
C VAL A 147 2.92 -11.48 -7.05
N LEU A 148 3.06 -10.17 -7.24
CA LEU A 148 4.08 -9.35 -6.58
C LEU A 148 3.47 -8.64 -5.36
N TRP A 149 3.97 -8.96 -4.17
CA TRP A 149 3.48 -8.41 -2.92
C TRP A 149 4.33 -7.23 -2.44
N SER A 150 3.73 -6.05 -2.45
CA SER A 150 4.35 -4.80 -2.01
C SER A 150 3.92 -4.41 -0.59
N GLY A 151 4.87 -3.89 0.18
CA GLY A 151 4.68 -3.44 1.55
C GLY A 151 5.96 -2.79 2.10
N MET A 152 5.85 -2.17 3.26
CA MET A 152 6.95 -1.52 3.96
C MET A 152 6.89 -1.85 5.45
N ASP A 153 8.04 -2.05 6.08
CA ASP A 153 8.22 -2.12 7.52
C ASP A 153 8.59 -0.74 8.05
N LEU A 154 7.56 0.03 8.42
CA LEU A 154 7.70 1.34 9.06
C LEU A 154 7.40 1.27 10.57
N SER A 155 7.43 0.07 11.16
CA SER A 155 7.10 -0.12 12.57
C SER A 155 8.04 0.70 13.47
N GLY A 156 7.46 1.56 14.32
CA GLY A 156 8.19 2.46 15.20
C GLY A 156 8.77 3.72 14.54
N LEU A 157 8.61 3.88 13.21
CA LEU A 157 9.03 5.07 12.47
C LEU A 157 7.87 6.04 12.19
N VAL A 158 6.64 5.58 12.34
CA VAL A 158 5.42 6.36 12.16
C VAL A 158 4.59 6.40 13.45
N PRO A 159 3.75 7.42 13.66
CA PRO A 159 2.82 7.46 14.79
C PRO A 159 1.95 6.21 14.87
N GLU A 160 1.62 5.78 16.10
CA GLU A 160 0.70 4.68 16.33
C GLU A 160 -0.65 4.95 15.64
N GLY A 161 -1.19 3.94 14.95
CA GLY A 161 -2.42 4.05 14.18
C GLY A 161 -2.27 4.63 12.78
N THR A 162 -1.05 5.01 12.35
CA THR A 162 -0.80 5.36 10.94
C THR A 162 -1.00 4.14 10.06
N VAL A 163 -1.91 4.22 9.09
CA VAL A 163 -2.13 3.16 8.10
C VAL A 163 -1.17 3.33 6.94
N TYR A 164 -0.47 2.26 6.59
CA TYR A 164 0.43 2.18 5.44
C TYR A 164 0.43 0.75 4.91
N PHE A 165 0.89 0.56 3.67
CA PHE A 165 1.08 -0.80 3.16
C PHE A 165 2.21 -1.47 3.89
N ALA A 166 1.90 -2.57 4.56
CA ALA A 166 2.78 -3.30 5.45
C ALA A 166 2.61 -4.79 5.21
N TYR A 167 3.66 -5.54 5.53
CA TYR A 167 3.58 -6.98 5.50
C TYR A 167 3.04 -7.52 6.83
N PRO A 168 2.17 -8.55 6.81
CA PRO A 168 1.79 -9.26 8.01
C PRO A 168 2.97 -10.00 8.61
N GLU A 169 2.81 -10.49 9.83
CA GLU A 169 3.83 -11.29 10.50
C GLU A 169 4.28 -12.49 9.66
N LYS A 170 5.52 -12.95 9.89
CA LYS A 170 6.16 -13.99 9.07
C LYS A 170 5.29 -15.25 8.91
N GLN A 171 4.57 -15.63 9.96
CA GLN A 171 3.67 -16.79 9.94
C GLN A 171 2.60 -16.67 8.85
N ILE A 172 1.88 -15.55 8.79
CA ILE A 172 0.85 -15.31 7.76
C ILE A 172 1.49 -15.26 6.37
N ARG A 173 2.67 -14.66 6.23
CA ARG A 173 3.35 -14.60 4.93
C ARG A 173 3.75 -15.97 4.42
N ASP A 174 4.40 -16.78 5.26
CA ASP A 174 4.79 -18.14 4.91
C ASP A 174 3.55 -18.98 4.56
N GLU A 175 2.47 -18.80 5.32
CA GLU A 175 1.19 -19.47 5.07
C GLU A 175 0.60 -19.13 3.70
N LEU A 176 0.56 -17.84 3.32
CA LEU A 176 0.07 -17.43 2.00
C LEU A 176 1.00 -17.88 0.86
N ILE A 177 2.32 -17.86 1.06
CA ILE A 177 3.29 -18.35 0.07
C ILE A 177 3.09 -19.85 -0.17
N ASN A 178 2.99 -20.64 0.90
CA ASN A 178 2.77 -22.08 0.79
C ASN A 178 1.40 -22.39 0.16
N PHE A 179 0.36 -21.65 0.56
CA PHE A 179 -0.97 -21.77 -0.04
C PHE A 179 -0.92 -21.51 -1.55
N CYS A 180 -0.29 -20.43 -2.01
CA CYS A 180 -0.15 -20.15 -3.45
C CYS A 180 0.61 -21.26 -4.19
N ALA A 181 1.63 -21.85 -3.57
CA ALA A 181 2.40 -22.95 -4.16
C ALA A 181 1.52 -24.18 -4.46
N ASP A 182 0.54 -24.50 -3.60
CA ASP A 182 -0.41 -25.60 -3.82
C ASP A 182 -1.31 -25.37 -5.06
N TYR A 183 -1.53 -24.11 -5.44
CA TYR A 183 -2.29 -23.70 -6.63
C TYR A 183 -1.40 -23.35 -7.83
N ASN A 184 -0.09 -23.65 -7.76
CA ASN A 184 0.88 -23.32 -8.81
C ASN A 184 0.92 -21.81 -9.14
N VAL A 185 0.69 -20.96 -8.13
CA VAL A 185 0.80 -19.50 -8.19
C VAL A 185 2.10 -19.07 -7.49
N ALA A 186 2.89 -18.23 -8.13
CA ALA A 186 4.11 -17.67 -7.55
C ALA A 186 3.78 -16.37 -6.80
N LEU A 187 3.82 -16.40 -5.47
CA LEU A 187 3.69 -15.21 -4.63
C LEU A 187 5.07 -14.72 -4.19
N GLU A 188 5.52 -13.59 -4.71
CA GLU A 188 6.83 -13.02 -4.43
C GLU A 188 6.71 -11.75 -3.60
N ILE A 189 7.42 -11.69 -2.47
CA ILE A 189 7.52 -10.48 -1.65
C ILE A 189 8.59 -9.59 -2.25
N LEU A 190 8.22 -8.38 -2.65
CA LEU A 190 9.19 -7.40 -3.12
C LEU A 190 10.07 -6.95 -1.94
N ALA A 191 11.38 -7.09 -2.08
CA ALA A 191 12.32 -6.63 -1.06
C ALA A 191 12.14 -5.12 -0.83
N GLU A 192 12.20 -4.71 0.44
CA GLU A 192 12.18 -3.30 0.79
C GLU A 192 13.38 -2.59 0.17
N PRO A 193 13.21 -1.46 -0.53
CA PRO A 193 14.33 -0.69 -1.02
C PRO A 193 15.18 -0.22 0.17
N GLY A 194 16.38 -0.80 0.32
CA GLY A 194 17.37 -0.38 1.33
C GLY A 194 17.77 -1.42 2.37
N LYS A 195 17.34 -2.68 2.25
CA LYS A 195 17.90 -3.83 3.02
C LYS A 195 18.65 -4.79 2.11
#